data_AF-A0A7V6X422-F1
#
_entry.id   AF-A0A7V6X422-F1
#
_cell.length_a   1.000
_cell.length_b   1.000
_cell.length_c   1.000
_cell.angle_alpha   90.00
_cell.angle_beta   90.00
_cell.angle_gamma   90.00
#
_symmetry.space_group_name_H-M   'P 1'
#
loop_
_entity.id
_entity.type
_entity.pdbx_description
1 polymer ?
#
loop_
_entity_poly.entity_id
_entity_poly.type
_entity_poly.pdbx_seq_one_letter_code
_entity_poly.pdbx_strand_id
1 'polypeptide(L)'
;SNSKKISLTLCSTYGVLDDKPEVEKIPQKVQMDFTIKMPSEEEILKENYYYIYRNVIETNRDSELWHNALVAYGDIQIYASDVKINGKVFAKGTSDGGFVLCGNGETVEVNSNLISANSVKISAETKNNILNVNGNIYADNVIIDHETKNNEIKIKGDVYTKDDLVLNGEKSRLKIEGNYYGFSDGALSSKHDESSGIIINAMDISTEDGSELKIFGEEMFVNGVSYIDVVDNKGYPYSTGESVSIKGNYRVYGSYFLDDDYYYYYNYYAPLTLVEERLNKSTNVRQKMNVFRKAEYFWNFGEKAEIPTWLNKGTNIVLPEPAKIYSTGAFITNNKIYKNGGLYTYGEAQGKIEECSSLYYQNLLGEYSEYVHIKDFDQSSSLEVICFSSNKNIYLVGPGGDQNVPSNNILKNVDANVNGIIVSEGDVYLRGTLNFKGTIITNGNIFIEDSYPKSFTNSWFYIFEKINREVAEADDPFVYSDEYINRTIESSLEVTEPTNIVAYKQYISIDNWEKL
;
A
#
# COMPACT_ATOMS: atom_id res chain seq x y z
N SER A 1 -33.89 -20.05 42.37
CA SER A 1 -35.32 -19.67 42.49
C SER A 1 -35.81 -19.21 41.12
N ASN A 2 -36.82 -19.92 40.59
CA ASN A 2 -37.55 -19.79 39.32
C ASN A 2 -36.74 -19.40 38.06
N SER A 3 -36.47 -20.41 37.21
CA SER A 3 -36.08 -20.21 35.81
C SER A 3 -37.04 -19.22 35.15
N LYS A 4 -36.54 -18.08 34.68
CA LYS A 4 -37.35 -17.13 33.93
C LYS A 4 -37.72 -17.79 32.61
N LYS A 5 -39.01 -18.08 32.46
CA LYS A 5 -39.62 -18.54 31.21
C LYS A 5 -40.35 -17.36 30.62
N ILE A 6 -40.02 -17.00 29.39
CA ILE A 6 -40.84 -16.13 28.56
C ILE A 6 -41.48 -16.99 27.48
N SER A 7 -42.79 -16.81 27.32
CA SER A 7 -43.55 -17.41 26.24
C SER A 7 -44.03 -16.30 25.32
N LEU A 8 -43.71 -16.43 24.03
CA LEU A 8 -44.18 -15.54 22.98
C LEU A 8 -45.15 -16.32 22.11
N THR A 9 -46.38 -15.84 22.02
CA THR A 9 -47.40 -16.38 21.13
C THR A 9 -47.52 -15.45 19.93
N LEU A 10 -47.19 -15.96 18.74
CA LEU A 10 -47.39 -15.25 17.49
C LEU A 10 -48.61 -15.82 16.78
N CYS A 11 -49.57 -14.95 16.48
CA CYS A 11 -50.79 -15.30 15.77
C CYS A 11 -50.82 -14.54 14.43
N SER A 12 -51.13 -15.25 13.35
CA SER A 12 -51.43 -14.65 12.05
C SER A 12 -52.73 -15.21 11.50
N THR A 13 -53.49 -14.37 10.80
CA THR A 13 -54.67 -14.79 10.04
C THR A 13 -54.41 -14.44 8.59
N TYR A 14 -54.55 -15.40 7.69
CA TYR A 14 -54.35 -15.16 6.26
C TYR A 14 -55.50 -15.75 5.43
N GLY A 15 -55.65 -15.23 4.21
CA GLY A 15 -56.73 -15.58 3.29
C GLY A 15 -57.87 -14.57 3.21
N VAL A 16 -57.66 -13.31 3.59
CA VAL A 16 -58.64 -12.23 3.43
C VAL A 16 -58.01 -11.09 2.62
N LEU A 17 -58.78 -10.58 1.63
CA LEU A 17 -58.57 -9.46 0.68
C LEU A 17 -58.17 -9.92 -0.75
N ASP A 18 -58.88 -9.63 -1.87
CA ASP A 18 -59.84 -8.55 -2.21
C ASP A 18 -60.90 -8.97 -3.27
N ASP A 19 -62.06 -8.30 -3.21
CA ASP A 19 -62.93 -7.82 -4.31
C ASP A 19 -63.61 -8.74 -5.34
N LYS A 20 -63.88 -10.02 -5.05
CA LYS A 20 -64.88 -10.80 -5.83
C LYS A 20 -65.87 -11.57 -4.94
N PRO A 21 -67.19 -11.31 -5.02
CA PRO A 21 -68.18 -11.83 -4.05
C PRO A 21 -68.52 -13.33 -4.12
N GLU A 22 -67.85 -14.14 -4.94
CA GLU A 22 -68.44 -15.44 -5.34
C GLU A 22 -67.73 -16.70 -4.84
N VAL A 23 -66.75 -16.59 -3.91
CA VAL A 23 -66.24 -17.78 -3.21
C VAL A 23 -65.95 -17.46 -1.73
N GLU A 24 -66.81 -17.92 -0.83
CA GLU A 24 -66.53 -17.94 0.61
C GLU A 24 -65.29 -18.80 0.87
N LYS A 25 -64.16 -18.18 1.21
CA LYS A 25 -63.00 -18.88 1.77
C LYS A 25 -62.98 -18.69 3.28
N ILE A 26 -62.93 -19.81 4.00
CA ILE A 26 -62.88 -19.85 5.46
C ILE A 26 -61.53 -19.27 5.92
N PRO A 27 -61.51 -18.22 6.77
CA PRO A 27 -60.26 -17.63 7.25
C PRO A 27 -59.48 -18.66 8.08
N GLN A 28 -58.21 -18.86 7.75
CA GLN A 28 -57.33 -19.76 8.50
C GLN A 28 -56.47 -18.95 9.47
N LYS A 29 -56.41 -19.43 10.71
CA LYS A 29 -55.55 -18.88 11.76
C LYS A 29 -54.39 -19.84 12.01
N VAL A 30 -53.19 -19.30 12.09
CA VAL A 30 -52.02 -20.03 12.55
C VAL A 30 -51.52 -19.34 13.81
N GLN A 31 -51.36 -20.13 14.87
CA GLN A 31 -50.76 -19.72 16.13
C GLN A 31 -49.52 -20.58 16.35
N MET A 32 -48.44 -19.93 16.78
CA MET A 32 -47.21 -20.62 17.16
C MET A 32 -46.72 -20.07 18.50
N ASP A 33 -46.48 -20.99 19.43
CA ASP A 33 -46.01 -20.67 20.77
C ASP A 33 -44.52 -21.01 20.88
N PHE A 34 -43.71 -20.00 21.18
CA PHE A 34 -42.30 -20.16 21.48
C PHE A 34 -42.10 -20.08 22.98
N THR A 35 -41.40 -21.05 23.55
CA THR A 35 -40.97 -21.01 24.94
C THR A 35 -39.45 -20.89 24.98
N ILE A 36 -38.96 -19.79 25.55
CA ILE A 36 -37.54 -19.60 25.82
C ILE A 36 -37.34 -19.76 27.33
N LYS A 37 -36.52 -20.74 27.72
CA LYS A 37 -36.16 -21.01 29.12
C LYS A 37 -34.68 -20.70 29.31
N MET A 38 -34.38 -19.88 30.32
CA MET A 38 -33.01 -19.77 30.82
C MET A 38 -32.74 -20.95 31.78
N PRO A 39 -31.65 -21.73 31.58
CA PRO A 39 -31.33 -22.84 32.47
C PRO A 39 -31.09 -22.32 33.90
N SER A 40 -31.45 -23.12 34.89
CA SER A 40 -31.21 -22.81 36.30
C SER A 40 -29.74 -22.96 36.66
N GLU A 41 -29.27 -22.26 37.70
CA GLU A 41 -27.88 -22.41 38.20
C GLU A 41 -27.53 -23.87 38.50
N GLU A 42 -28.47 -24.69 38.97
CA GLU A 42 -28.26 -26.12 39.21
C GLU A 42 -28.10 -26.95 37.92
N GLU A 43 -28.74 -26.54 36.82
CA GLU A 43 -28.58 -27.16 35.49
C GLU A 43 -27.25 -26.74 34.85
N ILE A 44 -26.81 -25.49 35.06
CA ILE A 44 -25.52 -24.96 34.58
C ILE A 44 -24.33 -25.62 35.29
N LEU A 45 -24.50 -26.01 36.57
CA LEU A 45 -23.42 -26.58 37.39
C LEU A 45 -23.31 -28.11 37.31
N LYS A 46 -24.34 -28.82 36.82
CA LYS A 46 -24.36 -30.30 36.74
C LYS A 46 -23.81 -30.86 35.42
N GLU A 47 -23.89 -30.10 34.34
CA GLU A 47 -23.34 -30.50 33.04
C GLU A 47 -22.33 -29.45 32.63
N ASN A 48 -21.09 -29.89 32.45
CA ASN A 48 -19.94 -29.08 32.05
C ASN A 48 -20.35 -27.99 31.05
N TYR A 49 -19.93 -26.76 31.33
CA TYR A 49 -20.02 -25.61 30.44
C TYR A 49 -19.97 -26.04 28.96
N TYR A 50 -21.05 -25.76 28.23
CA TYR A 50 -21.09 -25.99 26.80
C TYR A 50 -20.22 -24.93 26.12
N TYR A 51 -18.96 -25.27 25.90
CA TYR A 51 -18.14 -24.60 24.92
C TYR A 51 -18.59 -25.11 23.54
N ILE A 52 -19.07 -24.23 22.68
CA ILE A 52 -19.18 -24.56 21.25
C ILE A 52 -17.76 -24.50 20.70
N TYR A 53 -17.10 -25.65 20.63
CA TYR A 53 -15.90 -25.79 19.84
C TYR A 53 -16.33 -25.89 18.38
N ARG A 54 -16.13 -24.82 17.62
CA ARG A 54 -16.19 -24.92 16.17
C ARG A 54 -14.81 -25.36 15.70
N ASN A 55 -14.74 -26.53 15.09
CA ASN A 55 -13.63 -26.85 14.19
C ASN A 55 -13.76 -25.90 13.00
N VAL A 56 -13.06 -24.78 13.05
CA VAL A 56 -12.91 -23.91 11.88
C VAL A 56 -11.75 -24.49 11.09
N ILE A 57 -12.03 -24.92 9.87
CA ILE A 57 -10.98 -25.12 8.89
C ILE A 57 -10.57 -23.70 8.48
N GLU A 58 -9.41 -23.24 8.92
CA GLU A 58 -8.85 -22.01 8.37
C GLU A 58 -8.52 -22.31 6.91
N THR A 59 -9.20 -21.58 6.02
CA THR A 59 -8.93 -21.65 4.59
C THR A 59 -8.41 -20.30 4.19
N ASN A 60 -7.51 -20.28 3.22
CA ASN A 60 -6.98 -19.06 2.62
C ASN A 60 -8.04 -18.26 1.82
N ARG A 61 -9.31 -18.67 1.87
CA ARG A 61 -10.43 -18.05 1.16
C ARG A 61 -10.84 -16.71 1.78
N ASP A 62 -10.60 -16.52 3.07
CA ASP A 62 -10.78 -15.24 3.77
C ASP A 62 -9.43 -14.51 3.88
N SER A 63 -8.91 -14.07 2.74
CA SER A 63 -7.61 -13.41 2.64
C SER A 63 -7.75 -12.04 1.96
N GLU A 64 -6.99 -11.06 2.46
CA GLU A 64 -6.95 -9.72 1.88
C GLU A 64 -6.41 -9.72 0.44
N LEU A 65 -5.69 -10.76 0.02
CA LEU A 65 -5.18 -10.92 -1.34
C LEU A 65 -6.28 -10.77 -2.40
N TRP A 66 -7.46 -11.33 -2.14
CA TRP A 66 -8.55 -11.41 -3.12
C TRP A 66 -9.21 -10.05 -3.43
N HIS A 67 -8.95 -9.03 -2.61
CA HIS A 67 -9.42 -7.66 -2.82
C HIS A 67 -8.50 -6.83 -3.74
N ASN A 68 -7.39 -7.42 -4.20
CA ASN A 68 -6.44 -6.77 -5.09
C ASN A 68 -6.70 -7.16 -6.56
N ALA A 69 -6.43 -6.24 -7.48
CA ALA A 69 -6.43 -6.55 -8.91
C ALA A 69 -5.16 -7.33 -9.29
N LEU A 70 -4.00 -6.88 -8.76
CA LEU A 70 -2.69 -7.47 -9.00
C LEU A 70 -1.93 -7.60 -7.67
N VAL A 71 -1.35 -8.78 -7.43
CA VAL A 71 -0.47 -9.05 -6.30
C VAL A 71 0.78 -9.76 -6.83
N ALA A 72 1.94 -9.14 -6.65
CA ALA A 72 3.24 -9.78 -6.87
C ALA A 72 4.04 -9.74 -5.57
N TYR A 73 4.58 -10.88 -5.17
CA TYR A 73 5.60 -10.94 -4.12
C TYR A 73 7.02 -10.72 -4.65
N GLY A 74 7.18 -10.75 -5.98
CA GLY A 74 8.26 -10.08 -6.68
C GLY A 74 7.88 -8.67 -7.12
N ASP A 75 8.35 -8.28 -8.30
CA ASP A 75 8.06 -7.00 -8.94
C ASP A 75 6.83 -7.07 -9.85
N ILE A 76 6.19 -5.92 -10.06
CA ILE A 76 5.29 -5.67 -11.19
C ILE A 76 6.05 -4.78 -12.17
N GLN A 77 6.45 -5.34 -13.32
CA GLN A 77 7.23 -4.65 -14.35
C GLN A 77 6.37 -4.36 -15.58
N ILE A 78 6.32 -3.10 -15.98
CA ILE A 78 5.46 -2.61 -17.05
C ILE A 78 6.29 -2.12 -18.23
N TYR A 79 6.14 -2.81 -19.36
CA TYR A 79 6.74 -2.49 -20.66
C TYR A 79 5.68 -2.07 -21.69
N ALA A 80 4.45 -1.81 -21.24
CA ALA A 80 3.26 -1.62 -22.06
C ALA A 80 2.68 -0.21 -21.94
N SER A 81 2.20 0.33 -23.07
CA SER A 81 1.95 1.77 -23.21
C SER A 81 0.59 2.29 -22.80
N ASP A 82 -0.36 1.38 -22.60
CA ASP A 82 -1.72 1.71 -22.19
C ASP A 82 -2.20 0.66 -21.19
N VAL A 83 -1.95 0.94 -19.90
CA VAL A 83 -2.28 0.03 -18.80
C VAL A 83 -3.18 0.73 -17.79
N LYS A 84 -4.36 0.17 -17.56
CA LYS A 84 -5.34 0.66 -16.57
C LYS A 84 -5.60 -0.41 -15.51
N ILE A 85 -5.45 -0.07 -14.23
CA ILE A 85 -5.66 -1.00 -13.12
C ILE A 85 -6.74 -0.43 -12.20
N ASN A 86 -7.92 -1.04 -12.22
CA ASN A 86 -9.10 -0.68 -11.43
C ASN A 86 -9.23 -1.61 -10.22
N GLY A 87 -8.38 -1.39 -9.23
CA GLY A 87 -8.35 -2.13 -7.97
C GLY A 87 -7.03 -1.92 -7.24
N LYS A 88 -6.96 -2.35 -5.98
CA LYS A 88 -5.75 -2.27 -5.16
C LYS A 88 -4.62 -3.07 -5.83
N VAL A 89 -3.41 -2.55 -5.78
CA VAL A 89 -2.21 -3.19 -6.32
C VAL A 89 -1.21 -3.41 -5.21
N PHE A 90 -0.60 -4.59 -5.16
CA PHE A 90 0.49 -4.89 -4.26
C PHE A 90 1.69 -5.47 -5.02
N ALA A 91 2.87 -4.89 -4.80
CA ALA A 91 4.15 -5.43 -5.26
C ALA A 91 5.14 -5.44 -4.09
N LYS A 92 5.43 -6.58 -3.48
CA LYS A 92 6.43 -6.65 -2.40
C LYS A 92 7.78 -6.12 -2.87
N GLY A 93 8.16 -6.45 -4.10
CA GLY A 93 9.38 -5.98 -4.76
C GLY A 93 10.62 -6.78 -4.36
N THR A 94 11.60 -6.81 -5.26
CA THR A 94 12.91 -7.41 -5.00
C THR A 94 14.04 -6.40 -5.26
N SER A 95 15.06 -6.37 -4.39
CA SER A 95 16.20 -5.44 -4.50
C SER A 95 15.79 -3.95 -4.49
N ASP A 96 15.81 -3.26 -5.64
CA ASP A 96 15.35 -1.86 -5.81
C ASP A 96 14.04 -1.79 -6.63
N GLY A 97 13.38 -2.95 -6.81
CA GLY A 97 12.15 -3.14 -7.57
C GLY A 97 10.89 -2.84 -6.77
N GLY A 98 9.76 -3.46 -7.14
CA GLY A 98 8.43 -3.12 -6.65
C GLY A 98 7.47 -2.92 -7.81
N PHE A 99 6.83 -1.74 -7.90
CA PHE A 99 6.01 -1.38 -9.06
C PHE A 99 6.81 -0.49 -10.01
N VAL A 100 7.19 -1.02 -11.17
CA VAL A 100 8.21 -0.42 -12.04
C VAL A 100 7.71 -0.21 -13.47
N LEU A 101 7.77 1.03 -13.95
CA LEU A 101 7.64 1.34 -15.37
C LEU A 101 9.01 1.21 -16.05
N CYS A 102 9.15 0.20 -16.91
CA CYS A 102 10.42 -0.19 -17.53
C CYS A 102 10.54 0.26 -18.99
N GLY A 103 9.42 0.51 -19.67
CA GLY A 103 9.41 0.89 -21.08
C GLY A 103 9.51 2.40 -21.35
N ASN A 104 9.16 2.82 -22.56
CA ASN A 104 9.23 4.22 -23.01
C ASN A 104 7.89 4.68 -23.59
N GLY A 105 7.38 5.82 -23.13
CA GLY A 105 6.08 6.32 -23.57
C GLY A 105 4.92 5.62 -22.87
N GLU A 106 5.17 4.99 -21.72
CA GLU A 106 4.17 4.22 -21.02
C GLU A 106 3.19 5.13 -20.27
N THR A 107 1.89 4.96 -20.52
CA THR A 107 0.85 5.61 -19.71
C THR A 107 0.14 4.56 -18.87
N VAL A 108 0.35 4.64 -17.56
CA VAL A 108 -0.22 3.71 -16.58
C VAL A 108 -1.16 4.46 -15.65
N GLU A 109 -2.38 3.96 -15.48
CA GLU A 109 -3.37 4.51 -14.55
C GLU A 109 -3.77 3.46 -13.50
N VAL A 110 -3.52 3.76 -12.22
CA VAL A 110 -3.98 2.95 -11.08
C VAL A 110 -5.14 3.68 -10.41
N ASN A 111 -6.34 3.12 -10.52
CA ASN A 111 -7.60 3.64 -9.99
C ASN A 111 -7.89 3.17 -8.55
N SER A 112 -6.87 3.07 -7.72
CA SER A 112 -6.96 2.68 -6.31
C SER A 112 -5.62 2.94 -5.59
N ASN A 113 -5.45 2.38 -4.40
CA ASN A 113 -4.17 2.40 -3.69
C ASN A 113 -3.13 1.54 -4.41
N LEU A 114 -1.89 2.04 -4.45
CA LEU A 114 -0.71 1.36 -4.96
C LEU A 114 0.26 1.11 -3.79
N ILE A 115 0.49 -0.17 -3.50
CA ILE A 115 1.29 -0.59 -2.36
C ILE A 115 2.53 -1.30 -2.89
N SER A 116 3.70 -0.90 -2.38
CA SER A 116 4.92 -1.67 -2.53
C SER A 116 5.66 -1.75 -1.21
N ALA A 117 6.18 -2.92 -0.84
CA ALA A 117 7.09 -3.01 0.30
C ALA A 117 8.52 -2.54 -0.06
N ASN A 118 8.68 -1.95 -1.25
CA ASN A 118 9.93 -1.45 -1.80
C ASN A 118 9.63 -0.18 -2.61
N SER A 119 9.85 -0.17 -3.93
CA SER A 119 9.80 1.06 -4.72
C SER A 119 8.58 1.12 -5.63
N VAL A 120 7.97 2.31 -5.71
CA VAL A 120 7.17 2.73 -6.87
C VAL A 120 8.06 3.58 -7.76
N LYS A 121 8.37 3.09 -8.96
CA LYS A 121 9.51 3.59 -9.73
C LYS A 121 9.23 3.74 -11.23
N ILE A 122 9.74 4.82 -11.81
CA ILE A 122 10.03 4.88 -13.24
C ILE A 122 11.52 4.58 -13.43
N SER A 123 11.84 3.51 -14.17
CA SER A 123 13.18 2.95 -14.27
C SER A 123 14.18 3.88 -14.97
N ALA A 124 15.47 3.70 -14.68
CA ALA A 124 16.56 4.43 -15.32
C ALA A 124 16.55 4.27 -16.85
N GLU A 125 17.13 5.24 -17.55
CA GLU A 125 17.25 5.26 -19.02
C GLU A 125 15.90 5.27 -19.78
N THR A 126 14.78 5.48 -19.10
CA THR A 126 13.44 5.58 -19.71
C THR A 126 12.99 7.03 -19.98
N LYS A 127 12.05 7.20 -20.89
CA LYS A 127 11.50 8.51 -21.28
C LYS A 127 10.01 8.51 -21.54
N ASN A 128 9.40 9.68 -21.35
CA ASN A 128 8.01 9.99 -21.68
C ASN A 128 6.97 9.10 -20.97
N ASN A 129 7.31 8.55 -19.80
CA ASN A 129 6.42 7.72 -19.00
C ASN A 129 5.53 8.58 -18.10
N ILE A 130 4.27 8.17 -17.96
CA ILE A 130 3.28 8.83 -17.11
C ILE A 130 2.62 7.77 -16.21
N LEU A 131 2.84 7.88 -14.91
CA LEU A 131 2.13 7.11 -13.89
C LEU A 131 1.08 7.99 -13.21
N ASN A 132 -0.19 7.63 -13.33
CA ASN A 132 -1.29 8.28 -12.62
C ASN A 132 -1.85 7.34 -11.55
N VAL A 133 -1.86 7.77 -10.30
CA VAL A 133 -2.43 7.01 -9.17
C VAL A 133 -3.58 7.82 -8.57
N ASN A 134 -4.80 7.29 -8.68
CA ASN A 134 -6.02 7.92 -8.17
C ASN A 134 -6.37 7.49 -6.73
N GLY A 135 -5.39 6.97 -5.98
CA GLY A 135 -5.48 6.61 -4.56
C GLY A 135 -4.18 6.93 -3.83
N ASN A 136 -3.98 6.29 -2.68
CA ASN A 136 -2.78 6.48 -1.86
C ASN A 136 -1.61 5.61 -2.35
N ILE A 137 -0.38 6.06 -2.08
CA ILE A 137 0.82 5.23 -2.21
C ILE A 137 1.38 4.90 -0.84
N TYR A 138 1.68 3.62 -0.63
CA TYR A 138 2.47 3.13 0.49
C TYR A 138 3.69 2.42 -0.09
N ALA A 139 4.87 3.02 0.04
CA ALA A 139 6.12 2.50 -0.52
C ALA A 139 7.29 2.71 0.45
N ASP A 140 8.38 1.94 0.33
CA ASP A 140 9.65 2.40 0.91
C ASP A 140 10.10 3.64 0.13
N ASN A 141 10.14 3.54 -1.20
CA ASN A 141 10.60 4.63 -2.06
C ASN A 141 9.59 5.00 -3.16
N VAL A 142 9.57 6.29 -3.54
CA VAL A 142 8.90 6.75 -4.78
C VAL A 142 9.94 7.46 -5.66
N ILE A 143 10.23 6.89 -6.83
CA ILE A 143 11.44 7.24 -7.60
C ILE A 143 11.11 7.56 -9.06
N ILE A 144 11.54 8.73 -9.52
CA ILE A 144 11.87 8.94 -10.95
C ILE A 144 13.38 8.86 -11.09
N ASP A 145 13.87 7.78 -11.69
CA ASP A 145 15.27 7.40 -11.60
C ASP A 145 16.21 8.23 -12.48
N HIS A 146 17.51 8.02 -12.32
CA HIS A 146 18.59 8.70 -13.04
C HIS A 146 18.55 8.40 -14.54
N GLU A 147 19.19 9.28 -15.31
CA GLU A 147 19.29 9.14 -16.78
C GLU A 147 17.94 9.04 -17.50
N THR A 148 16.88 9.53 -16.86
CA THR A 148 15.54 9.59 -17.44
C THR A 148 15.15 10.98 -17.94
N LYS A 149 14.13 11.05 -18.81
CA LYS A 149 13.65 12.32 -19.39
C LYS A 149 12.14 12.40 -19.61
N ASN A 150 11.55 13.55 -19.31
CA ASN A 150 10.11 13.85 -19.54
C ASN A 150 9.17 12.83 -18.85
N ASN A 151 9.54 12.33 -17.68
CA ASN A 151 8.72 11.37 -16.95
C ASN A 151 7.84 12.09 -15.93
N GLU A 152 6.68 11.52 -15.64
CA GLU A 152 5.71 12.14 -14.75
C GLU A 152 5.05 11.10 -13.83
N ILE A 153 5.04 11.40 -12.53
CA ILE A 153 4.25 10.67 -11.54
C ILE A 153 3.22 11.65 -10.96
N LYS A 154 1.92 11.35 -11.13
CA LYS A 154 0.78 12.10 -10.60
C LYS A 154 0.03 11.25 -9.60
N ILE A 155 -0.13 11.74 -8.38
CA ILE A 155 -0.76 11.01 -7.28
C ILE A 155 -1.88 11.89 -6.73
N LYS A 156 -3.11 11.38 -6.69
CA LYS A 156 -4.25 12.12 -6.14
C LYS A 156 -4.37 11.98 -4.63
N GLY A 157 -4.05 10.80 -4.10
CA GLY A 157 -4.12 10.52 -2.67
C GLY A 157 -2.86 10.96 -1.92
N ASP A 158 -2.74 10.45 -0.70
CA ASP A 158 -1.59 10.66 0.16
C ASP A 158 -0.46 9.69 -0.21
N VAL A 159 0.77 10.08 0.13
CA VAL A 159 1.98 9.28 -0.09
C VAL A 159 2.68 9.04 1.24
N TYR A 160 2.91 7.78 1.55
CA TYR A 160 3.62 7.33 2.74
C TYR A 160 4.91 6.64 2.31
N THR A 161 6.05 7.21 2.68
CA THR A 161 7.37 6.63 2.42
C THR A 161 8.12 6.32 3.70
N LYS A 162 8.65 5.08 3.75
CA LYS A 162 9.60 4.69 4.80
C LYS A 162 11.00 5.21 4.49
N ASP A 163 11.34 5.36 3.22
CA ASP A 163 12.60 5.88 2.73
C ASP A 163 12.31 7.07 1.78
N ASP A 164 13.00 7.21 0.66
CA ASP A 164 13.07 8.47 -0.06
C ASP A 164 11.94 8.71 -1.08
N LEU A 165 11.66 10.01 -1.27
CA LEU A 165 11.01 10.55 -2.47
C LEU A 165 12.10 11.13 -3.39
N VAL A 166 12.29 10.54 -4.57
CA VAL A 166 13.44 10.83 -5.43
C VAL A 166 13.04 11.36 -6.80
N LEU A 167 13.62 12.50 -7.20
CA LEU A 167 13.47 13.12 -8.51
C LEU A 167 14.84 13.34 -9.18
N ASN A 168 15.24 12.40 -10.03
CA ASN A 168 16.54 12.43 -10.71
C ASN A 168 16.46 12.87 -12.18
N GLY A 169 15.39 12.50 -12.89
CA GLY A 169 15.26 12.71 -14.34
C GLY A 169 15.16 14.17 -14.79
N GLU A 170 15.57 14.44 -16.03
CA GLU A 170 15.46 15.76 -16.67
C GLU A 170 14.02 16.01 -17.16
N LYS A 171 13.50 17.24 -17.00
CA LYS A 171 12.12 17.62 -17.32
C LYS A 171 11.07 16.70 -16.68
N SER A 172 11.42 16.10 -15.55
CA SER A 172 10.56 15.15 -14.86
C SER A 172 9.67 15.87 -13.85
N ARG A 173 8.45 15.37 -13.66
CA ARG A 173 7.44 15.99 -12.82
C ARG A 173 6.95 14.99 -11.79
N LEU A 174 7.04 15.35 -10.51
CA LEU A 174 6.42 14.61 -9.44
C LEU A 174 5.36 15.49 -8.80
N LYS A 175 4.10 15.08 -8.91
CA LYS A 175 2.95 15.82 -8.39
C LYS A 175 2.13 14.96 -7.45
N ILE A 176 2.00 15.42 -6.21
CA ILE A 176 1.14 14.83 -5.17
C ILE A 176 0.03 15.85 -4.87
N GLU A 177 -1.22 15.48 -5.12
CA GLU A 177 -2.39 16.31 -4.78
C GLU A 177 -2.79 16.17 -3.31
N GLY A 178 -2.55 15.00 -2.71
CA GLY A 178 -2.70 14.76 -1.28
C GLY A 178 -1.46 15.16 -0.46
N ASN A 179 -1.40 14.67 0.76
CA ASN A 179 -0.31 14.92 1.71
C ASN A 179 0.88 13.99 1.44
N TYR A 180 2.06 14.40 1.93
CA TYR A 180 3.26 13.56 1.90
C TYR A 180 3.77 13.29 3.32
N TYR A 181 4.03 12.02 3.60
CA TYR A 181 4.44 11.48 4.88
C TYR A 181 5.71 10.61 4.71
N GLY A 182 6.87 11.25 4.72
CA GLY A 182 8.15 10.59 4.95
C GLY A 182 8.34 10.42 6.45
N PHE A 183 8.11 9.23 6.99
CA PHE A 183 7.97 9.05 8.45
C PHE A 183 9.19 8.49 9.16
N SER A 184 10.17 7.92 8.46
CA SER A 184 11.37 7.36 9.07
C SER A 184 12.52 8.36 9.16
N ASP A 185 13.21 8.42 10.29
CA ASP A 185 14.45 9.21 10.47
C ASP A 185 15.72 8.38 10.20
N GLY A 186 15.59 7.10 9.88
CA GLY A 186 16.69 6.15 9.69
C GLY A 186 17.29 5.60 10.98
N ALA A 187 16.74 5.92 12.15
CA ALA A 187 17.30 5.47 13.44
C ALA A 187 17.21 3.95 13.67
N LEU A 188 16.32 3.27 12.95
CA LEU A 188 16.12 1.82 13.02
C LEU A 188 17.04 1.02 12.07
N SER A 189 17.78 1.71 11.19
CA SER A 189 18.67 1.07 10.23
C SER A 189 20.14 1.34 10.55
N SER A 190 20.98 0.35 10.21
CA SER A 190 22.44 0.53 10.18
C SER A 190 22.92 1.16 8.86
N LYS A 191 22.01 1.35 7.90
CA LYS A 191 22.21 2.02 6.61
C LYS A 191 21.36 3.29 6.57
N HIS A 192 21.74 4.26 5.73
CA HIS A 192 20.94 5.47 5.55
C HIS A 192 19.67 5.23 4.72
N ASP A 193 19.53 4.04 4.12
CA ASP A 193 18.41 3.56 3.26
C ASP A 193 17.07 3.38 4.01
N GLU A 194 16.86 4.11 5.11
CA GLU A 194 15.57 4.22 5.78
C GLU A 194 15.36 5.65 6.32
N SER A 195 15.99 6.66 5.72
CA SER A 195 15.82 8.06 6.15
C SER A 195 14.99 8.79 5.12
N SER A 196 13.70 8.94 5.43
CA SER A 196 12.71 9.44 4.46
C SER A 196 12.85 10.91 4.09
N GLY A 197 13.82 11.22 3.23
CA GLY A 197 14.07 12.53 2.68
C GLY A 197 13.36 12.76 1.35
N ILE A 198 13.40 14.01 0.89
CA ILE A 198 13.09 14.36 -0.50
C ILE A 198 14.40 14.69 -1.19
N ILE A 199 14.80 13.87 -2.17
CA ILE A 199 16.07 13.98 -2.88
C ILE A 199 15.82 14.42 -4.31
N ILE A 200 16.36 15.59 -4.67
CA ILE A 200 16.21 16.14 -6.02
C ILE A 200 17.59 16.23 -6.68
N ASN A 201 17.85 15.31 -7.61
CA ASN A 201 19.08 15.32 -8.42
C ASN A 201 18.88 15.93 -9.81
N ALA A 202 17.65 16.25 -10.19
CA ALA A 202 17.33 16.94 -11.43
C ALA A 202 17.98 18.33 -11.49
N MET A 203 18.97 18.48 -12.36
CA MET A 203 19.77 19.72 -12.49
C MET A 203 18.97 20.92 -13.02
N ASP A 204 17.82 20.66 -13.65
CA ASP A 204 16.93 21.63 -14.26
C ASP A 204 15.73 22.02 -13.37
N ILE A 205 15.71 21.63 -12.07
CA ILE A 205 14.65 21.99 -11.10
C ILE A 205 14.45 23.51 -10.88
N SER A 206 15.33 24.34 -11.44
CA SER A 206 15.26 25.81 -11.33
C SER A 206 15.32 26.52 -12.68
N THR A 207 15.08 25.79 -13.76
CA THR A 207 14.90 26.39 -15.08
C THR A 207 13.41 26.50 -15.40
N GLU A 208 13.03 27.53 -16.15
CA GLU A 208 11.72 27.59 -16.81
C GLU A 208 11.53 26.32 -17.66
N ASP A 209 10.35 25.69 -17.58
CA ASP A 209 10.01 24.41 -18.22
C ASP A 209 10.90 23.20 -17.84
N GLY A 210 11.67 23.30 -16.77
CA GLY A 210 12.49 22.20 -16.24
C GLY A 210 11.68 21.20 -15.41
N SER A 211 12.42 20.36 -14.68
CA SER A 211 11.85 19.43 -13.70
C SER A 211 11.08 20.16 -12.59
N GLU A 212 10.19 19.43 -11.94
CA GLU A 212 9.20 19.99 -11.02
C GLU A 212 8.83 19.00 -9.90
N LEU A 213 8.76 19.50 -8.67
CA LEU A 213 8.15 18.82 -7.53
C LEU A 213 7.00 19.67 -7.00
N LYS A 214 5.79 19.13 -6.98
CA LYS A 214 4.61 19.79 -6.38
C LYS A 214 3.90 18.88 -5.41
N ILE A 215 3.73 19.35 -4.18
CA ILE A 215 2.93 18.70 -3.14
C ILE A 215 1.86 19.70 -2.71
N PHE A 216 0.60 19.38 -3.00
CA PHE A 216 -0.56 20.26 -2.81
C PHE A 216 -1.42 19.91 -1.61
N GLY A 217 -1.10 18.82 -0.89
CA GLY A 217 -1.77 18.45 0.34
C GLY A 217 -1.81 19.58 1.36
N GLU A 218 -2.71 19.44 2.33
CA GLU A 218 -2.83 20.44 3.37
C GLU A 218 -1.59 20.49 4.26
N GLU A 219 -0.92 19.36 4.45
CA GLU A 219 0.29 19.25 5.26
C GLU A 219 1.36 18.36 4.63
N MET A 220 2.57 18.46 5.18
CA MET A 220 3.69 17.61 4.83
C MET A 220 4.44 17.22 6.09
N PHE A 221 4.78 15.93 6.22
CA PHE A 221 5.65 15.41 7.27
C PHE A 221 6.88 14.75 6.64
N VAL A 222 8.07 15.19 7.04
CA VAL A 222 9.36 14.66 6.57
C VAL A 222 10.29 14.51 7.76
N ASN A 223 10.42 13.27 8.22
CA ASN A 223 11.23 12.95 9.38
C ASN A 223 12.70 12.68 9.01
N GLY A 224 12.95 12.28 7.76
CA GLY A 224 14.28 11.99 7.25
C GLY A 224 15.08 13.20 6.76
N VAL A 225 16.36 12.96 6.49
CA VAL A 225 17.27 13.92 5.85
C VAL A 225 18.14 13.23 4.81
N SER A 226 18.62 14.01 3.86
CA SER A 226 19.52 13.48 2.82
C SER A 226 20.94 13.26 3.34
N TYR A 227 21.68 12.40 2.64
CA TYR A 227 23.08 12.09 2.94
C TYR A 227 23.96 12.47 1.75
N ILE A 228 25.21 12.83 2.04
CA ILE A 228 26.25 12.93 1.03
C ILE A 228 26.92 11.58 0.95
N ASP A 229 27.15 11.08 -0.26
CA ASP A 229 27.89 9.84 -0.52
C ASP A 229 29.40 10.00 -0.24
N VAL A 230 29.70 10.16 1.05
CA VAL A 230 31.03 10.21 1.65
C VAL A 230 30.95 9.61 3.04
N VAL A 231 32.04 9.03 3.51
CA VAL A 231 32.12 8.41 4.84
C VAL A 231 33.25 9.01 5.68
N ASP A 232 33.06 8.99 7.00
CA ASP A 232 34.13 9.30 7.94
C ASP A 232 35.17 8.16 8.01
N ASN A 233 36.18 8.34 8.84
CA ASN A 233 37.24 7.33 9.04
C ASN A 233 36.76 6.02 9.69
N LYS A 234 35.51 5.94 10.14
CA LYS A 234 34.86 4.75 10.69
C LYS A 234 33.83 4.16 9.72
N GLY A 235 33.65 4.75 8.54
CA GLY A 235 32.68 4.29 7.55
C GLY A 235 31.27 4.86 7.76
N TYR A 236 31.06 5.84 8.64
CA TYR A 236 29.75 6.44 8.84
C TYR A 236 29.46 7.50 7.77
N PRO A 237 28.27 7.46 7.13
CA PRO A 237 27.90 8.42 6.11
C PRO A 237 27.68 9.81 6.71
N TYR A 238 27.92 10.86 5.92
CA TYR A 238 27.66 12.23 6.34
C TYR A 238 26.19 12.60 6.12
N SER A 239 25.43 12.71 7.21
CA SER A 239 24.07 13.27 7.15
C SER A 239 24.12 14.78 6.89
N THR A 240 23.24 15.24 6.02
CA THR A 240 23.01 16.66 5.83
C THR A 240 22.04 17.21 6.87
N GLY A 241 21.74 18.49 6.76
CA GLY A 241 20.67 19.16 7.48
C GLY A 241 19.42 19.37 6.65
N GLU A 242 19.32 18.84 5.42
CA GLU A 242 18.17 19.03 4.53
C GLU A 242 17.22 17.82 4.57
N SER A 243 15.93 18.08 4.81
CA SER A 243 14.84 17.13 4.54
C SER A 243 14.33 17.25 3.11
N VAL A 244 14.52 18.40 2.47
CA VAL A 244 14.34 18.59 1.02
C VAL A 244 15.65 19.07 0.43
N SER A 245 16.36 18.17 -0.25
CA SER A 245 17.69 18.44 -0.78
C SER A 245 17.69 18.61 -2.30
N ILE A 246 18.57 19.47 -2.78
CA ILE A 246 18.85 19.65 -4.21
C ILE A 246 20.33 19.36 -4.44
N LYS A 247 20.63 18.54 -5.44
CA LYS A 247 22.00 18.20 -5.81
C LYS A 247 22.83 19.45 -6.04
N GLY A 248 24.00 19.47 -5.40
CA GLY A 248 24.93 20.59 -5.41
C GLY A 248 24.84 21.50 -4.19
N ASN A 249 23.69 21.56 -3.49
CA ASN A 249 23.55 22.39 -2.28
C ASN A 249 24.41 21.90 -1.11
N TYR A 250 24.75 20.61 -1.09
CA TYR A 250 25.67 20.04 -0.09
C TYR A 250 27.01 20.78 0.02
N ARG A 251 27.42 21.54 -1.02
CA ARG A 251 28.62 22.40 -1.01
C ARG A 251 28.61 23.43 0.11
N VAL A 252 27.44 23.79 0.63
CA VAL A 252 27.29 24.67 1.79
C VAL A 252 28.09 24.12 2.97
N TYR A 253 28.06 22.81 3.25
CA TYR A 253 28.74 22.21 4.40
C TYR A 253 30.26 22.27 4.35
N GLY A 254 30.85 22.48 3.17
CA GLY A 254 32.28 22.73 3.02
C GLY A 254 32.64 24.21 2.81
N SER A 255 31.64 25.10 2.80
CA SER A 255 31.83 26.51 2.54
C SER A 255 32.05 27.27 3.84
N TYR A 256 33.26 27.77 4.05
CA TYR A 256 33.51 28.64 5.20
C TYR A 256 32.67 29.92 5.10
N PHE A 257 31.96 30.25 6.19
CA PHE A 257 31.32 31.53 6.29
C PHE A 257 31.43 32.13 7.70
N LEU A 258 31.49 33.47 7.74
CA LEU A 258 31.45 34.24 8.97
C LEU A 258 30.01 34.28 9.48
N ASP A 259 29.83 33.75 10.68
CA ASP A 259 28.62 33.80 11.49
C ASP A 259 28.93 34.63 12.73
N ASP A 260 27.99 35.45 13.20
CA ASP A 260 28.22 36.38 14.30
C ASP A 260 28.37 35.67 15.64
N ASP A 261 27.66 34.55 15.82
CA ASP A 261 27.53 33.85 17.09
C ASP A 261 28.47 32.64 17.22
N TYR A 262 28.95 32.09 16.10
CA TYR A 262 29.69 30.83 16.10
C TYR A 262 31.01 30.87 15.29
N TYR A 263 31.98 30.09 15.76
CA TYR A 263 33.09 29.59 14.94
C TYR A 263 32.81 28.15 14.52
N TYR A 264 33.06 27.80 13.25
CA TYR A 264 32.84 26.45 12.72
C TYR A 264 34.14 25.69 12.50
N TYR A 265 34.08 24.38 12.75
CA TYR A 265 35.20 23.45 12.59
C TYR A 265 34.77 22.32 11.65
N TYR A 266 35.72 21.87 10.84
CA TYR A 266 35.48 20.96 9.73
C TYR A 266 36.37 19.73 9.84
N ASN A 267 35.84 18.60 9.40
CA ASN A 267 36.57 17.34 9.28
C ASN A 267 36.67 16.91 7.82
N TYR A 268 37.66 16.08 7.51
CA TYR A 268 37.89 15.56 6.16
C TYR A 268 37.09 14.28 5.93
N TYR A 269 36.30 14.29 4.86
CA TYR A 269 35.48 13.20 4.31
C TYR A 269 35.84 13.06 2.84
N ALA A 270 36.83 12.22 2.50
CA ALA A 270 37.41 12.24 1.15
C ALA A 270 36.35 12.22 0.02
N PRO A 271 36.37 13.16 -0.94
CA PRO A 271 37.36 14.24 -1.16
C PRO A 271 37.00 15.60 -0.51
N LEU A 272 35.97 15.67 0.31
CA LEU A 272 35.38 16.88 0.89
C LEU A 272 35.94 17.20 2.28
N THR A 273 35.79 18.46 2.69
CA THR A 273 35.98 18.91 4.07
C THR A 273 34.67 19.53 4.52
N LEU A 274 34.04 18.96 5.55
CA LEU A 274 32.65 19.24 5.93
C LEU A 274 32.54 19.67 7.39
N VAL A 275 31.59 20.56 7.68
CA VAL A 275 31.37 21.13 9.02
C VAL A 275 30.86 20.05 10.00
N GLU A 276 31.54 19.94 11.14
CA GLU A 276 31.25 18.89 12.14
C GLU A 276 31.04 19.45 13.55
N GLU A 277 31.60 20.63 13.84
CA GLU A 277 31.41 21.28 15.14
C GLU A 277 31.25 22.78 15.01
N ARG A 278 30.61 23.38 16.02
CA ARG A 278 30.56 24.81 16.22
C ARG A 278 30.95 25.18 17.65
N LEU A 279 31.58 26.33 17.80
CA LEU A 279 31.94 26.94 19.09
C LEU A 279 31.18 28.25 19.21
N ASN A 280 30.32 28.35 20.22
CA ASN A 280 29.62 29.60 20.51
C ASN A 280 30.62 30.63 21.05
N LYS A 281 30.68 31.83 20.44
CA LYS A 281 31.68 32.84 20.74
C LYS A 281 31.52 33.48 22.12
N SER A 282 30.28 33.61 22.61
CA SER A 282 29.99 34.26 23.89
C SER A 282 30.15 33.32 25.08
N THR A 283 29.76 32.06 24.93
CA THR A 283 29.78 31.06 26.02
C THR A 283 31.00 30.15 25.98
N ASN A 284 31.74 30.12 24.87
CA ASN A 284 32.85 29.21 24.62
C ASN A 284 32.45 27.71 24.70
N VAL A 285 31.17 27.40 24.48
CA VAL A 285 30.65 26.03 24.46
C VAL A 285 30.80 25.44 23.05
N ARG A 286 31.51 24.31 22.95
CA ARG A 286 31.66 23.53 21.72
C ARG A 286 30.51 22.52 21.60
N GLN A 287 29.93 22.42 20.41
CA GLN A 287 28.81 21.53 20.11
C GLN A 287 29.04 20.80 18.78
N LYS A 288 28.67 19.51 18.73
CA LYS A 288 28.60 18.76 17.47
C LYS A 288 27.45 19.23 16.59
N MET A 289 27.66 19.19 15.28
CA MET A 289 26.66 19.48 14.26
C MET A 289 25.73 18.26 14.10
N ASN A 290 24.62 18.26 14.84
CA ASN A 290 23.51 17.34 14.57
C ASN A 290 22.64 17.92 13.43
N VAL A 291 21.65 17.14 12.98
CA VAL A 291 20.74 17.52 11.88
C VAL A 291 20.15 18.93 12.07
N PHE A 292 19.59 19.25 13.24
CA PHE A 292 19.01 20.57 13.51
C PHE A 292 20.01 21.73 13.37
N ARG A 293 21.26 21.52 13.80
CA ARG A 293 22.33 22.54 13.65
C ARG A 293 22.85 22.62 12.23
N LYS A 294 22.89 21.50 11.49
CA LYS A 294 23.21 21.49 10.05
C LYS A 294 22.12 22.21 9.25
N ALA A 295 20.86 22.03 9.62
CA ALA A 295 19.72 22.72 9.04
C ALA A 295 19.77 24.25 9.29
N GLU A 296 20.10 24.65 10.53
CA GLU A 296 20.38 26.06 10.88
C GLU A 296 21.53 26.64 10.07
N TYR A 297 22.62 25.90 9.94
CA TYR A 297 23.79 26.30 9.17
C TYR A 297 23.45 26.51 7.69
N PHE A 298 22.70 25.58 7.09
CA PHE A 298 22.23 25.67 5.72
C PHE A 298 21.32 26.89 5.49
N TRP A 299 20.36 27.11 6.39
CA TRP A 299 19.47 28.26 6.35
C TRP A 299 20.21 29.61 6.51
N ASN A 300 21.07 29.74 7.53
CA ASN A 300 21.89 30.95 7.74
C ASN A 300 22.76 31.27 6.52
N PHE A 301 23.30 30.25 5.85
CA PHE A 301 24.05 30.43 4.62
C PHE A 301 23.17 31.04 3.50
N GLY A 302 21.94 30.55 3.37
CA GLY A 302 20.96 30.99 2.37
C GLY A 302 20.41 32.41 2.57
N GLU A 303 20.49 32.95 3.79
CA GLU A 303 20.02 34.30 4.18
C GLU A 303 21.09 35.40 4.06
N LYS A 304 22.32 35.05 3.63
CA LYS A 304 23.38 36.03 3.41
C LYS A 304 23.00 37.04 2.32
N ALA A 305 23.46 38.28 2.48
CA ALA A 305 23.28 39.32 1.46
C ALA A 305 23.91 38.94 0.11
N GLU A 306 25.06 38.26 0.16
CA GLU A 306 25.75 37.70 -1.00
C GLU A 306 25.74 36.17 -0.90
N ILE A 307 24.89 35.53 -1.70
CA ILE A 307 24.84 34.08 -1.85
C ILE A 307 25.52 33.67 -3.17
N PRO A 308 26.27 32.54 -3.20
CA PRO A 308 26.82 32.03 -4.43
C PRO A 308 25.73 31.63 -5.44
N THR A 309 25.99 31.85 -6.72
CA THR A 309 25.03 31.52 -7.81
C THR A 309 24.75 30.04 -7.97
N TRP A 310 25.61 29.17 -7.41
CA TRP A 310 25.41 27.72 -7.43
C TRP A 310 24.41 27.24 -6.38
N LEU A 311 24.07 28.07 -5.38
CA LEU A 311 23.10 27.69 -4.35
C LEU A 311 21.70 27.71 -4.98
N ASN A 312 21.12 26.53 -5.11
CA ASN A 312 19.83 26.35 -5.75
C ASN A 312 18.70 26.48 -4.70
N LYS A 313 17.75 27.39 -4.92
CA LYS A 313 16.60 27.62 -4.04
C LYS A 313 15.29 27.02 -4.57
N GLY A 314 15.36 26.18 -5.61
CA GLY A 314 14.27 25.33 -6.07
C GLY A 314 13.06 26.10 -6.58
N THR A 315 13.19 26.83 -7.69
CA THR A 315 12.10 27.65 -8.24
C THR A 315 10.86 26.82 -8.61
N ASN A 316 11.04 25.58 -9.06
CA ASN A 316 9.93 24.68 -9.43
C ASN A 316 9.56 23.69 -8.31
N ILE A 317 9.95 23.98 -7.07
CA ILE A 317 9.54 23.22 -5.90
C ILE A 317 8.41 23.97 -5.21
N VAL A 318 7.22 23.37 -5.22
CA VAL A 318 6.04 23.89 -4.51
C VAL A 318 5.63 22.86 -3.46
N LEU A 319 5.74 23.26 -2.21
CA LEU A 319 5.32 22.48 -1.04
C LEU A 319 4.12 23.17 -0.38
N PRO A 320 3.44 22.51 0.58
CA PRO A 320 2.38 23.14 1.36
C PRO A 320 2.86 24.41 2.08
N GLU A 321 1.91 25.15 2.66
CA GLU A 321 2.23 26.34 3.45
C GLU A 321 3.30 26.02 4.51
N PRO A 322 4.41 26.80 4.63
CA PRO A 322 5.50 26.49 5.55
C PRO A 322 5.09 26.28 7.01
N ALA A 323 4.00 26.93 7.43
CA ALA A 323 3.42 26.76 8.76
C ALA A 323 2.75 25.40 8.99
N LYS A 324 2.48 24.63 7.93
CA LYS A 324 1.88 23.28 7.94
C LYS A 324 2.88 22.18 7.59
N ILE A 325 4.17 22.53 7.50
CA ILE A 325 5.25 21.58 7.23
C ILE A 325 5.90 21.15 8.55
N TYR A 326 5.95 19.85 8.76
CA TYR A 326 6.66 19.17 9.83
C TYR A 326 7.93 18.55 9.21
N SER A 327 9.10 19.09 9.54
CA SER A 327 10.36 18.69 8.89
C SER A 327 11.49 18.69 9.89
N THR A 328 12.21 17.57 10.00
CA THR A 328 13.38 17.43 10.89
C THR A 328 14.51 18.37 10.48
N GLY A 329 14.77 18.44 9.17
CA GLY A 329 15.78 19.29 8.56
C GLY A 329 15.20 20.51 7.85
N ALA A 330 16.08 21.23 7.17
CA ALA A 330 15.77 22.34 6.30
C ALA A 330 15.03 21.88 5.05
N PHE A 331 14.15 22.75 4.55
CA PHE A 331 13.40 22.49 3.33
C PHE A 331 13.42 23.71 2.41
N ILE A 332 13.21 23.43 1.14
CA ILE A 332 13.30 24.41 0.06
C ILE A 332 11.95 24.42 -0.66
N THR A 333 11.34 25.60 -0.80
CA THR A 333 10.07 25.77 -1.51
C THR A 333 9.93 27.22 -1.94
N ASN A 334 9.28 27.46 -3.08
CA ASN A 334 8.96 28.80 -3.58
C ASN A 334 10.17 29.75 -3.57
N ASN A 335 11.32 29.26 -4.04
CA ASN A 335 12.58 30.01 -4.13
C ASN A 335 13.15 30.49 -2.76
N LYS A 336 12.79 29.81 -1.66
CA LYS A 336 13.23 30.14 -0.30
C LYS A 336 13.71 28.89 0.44
N ILE A 337 14.65 29.11 1.37
CA ILE A 337 15.16 28.08 2.28
C ILE A 337 14.53 28.35 3.65
N TYR A 338 14.07 27.29 4.29
CA TYR A 338 13.52 27.31 5.65
C TYR A 338 14.36 26.41 6.54
N LYS A 339 14.61 26.83 7.79
CA LYS A 339 15.48 26.11 8.73
C LYS A 339 14.95 24.73 9.12
N ASN A 340 13.74 24.63 9.62
CA ASN A 340 13.05 23.37 9.93
C ASN A 340 11.54 23.63 10.00
N GLY A 341 10.73 22.57 10.00
CA GLY A 341 9.28 22.71 10.10
C GLY A 341 8.86 23.43 11.37
N GLY A 342 8.03 24.47 11.27
CA GLY A 342 7.64 25.30 12.42
C GLY A 342 6.86 24.54 13.50
N LEU A 343 6.28 23.40 13.14
CA LEU A 343 5.53 22.50 14.01
C LEU A 343 6.35 21.28 14.49
N TYR A 344 7.65 21.23 14.19
CA TYR A 344 8.46 20.10 14.60
C TYR A 344 8.87 20.23 16.07
N THR A 345 8.19 19.48 16.95
CA THR A 345 8.70 19.11 18.27
C THR A 345 8.89 17.58 18.33
N TYR A 346 9.79 17.11 19.20
CA TYR A 346 10.05 15.66 19.32
C TYR A 346 8.78 14.87 19.67
N GLY A 347 7.91 15.42 20.52
CA GLY A 347 6.66 14.77 20.90
C GLY A 347 5.62 14.71 19.78
N GLU A 348 5.43 15.81 19.04
CA GLU A 348 4.51 15.85 17.90
C GLU A 348 5.01 14.97 16.75
N ALA A 349 6.33 14.98 16.50
CA ALA A 349 6.95 14.09 15.53
C ALA A 349 6.70 12.62 15.88
N GLN A 350 6.90 12.22 17.15
CA GLN A 350 6.68 10.84 17.58
C GLN A 350 5.24 10.37 17.32
N GLY A 351 4.24 11.18 17.65
CA GLY A 351 2.83 10.84 17.37
C GLY A 351 2.56 10.64 15.88
N LYS A 352 3.10 11.52 15.02
CA LYS A 352 2.98 11.38 13.56
C LYS A 352 3.70 10.14 13.02
N ILE A 353 4.88 9.81 13.55
CA ILE A 353 5.61 8.59 13.17
C ILE A 353 4.77 7.36 13.48
N GLU A 354 4.20 7.27 14.67
CA GLU A 354 3.38 6.14 15.10
C GLU A 354 2.13 5.97 14.21
N GLU A 355 1.43 7.07 13.91
CA GLU A 355 0.28 7.08 13.01
C GLU A 355 0.63 6.64 11.58
N CYS A 356 1.63 7.30 10.98
CA CYS A 356 2.04 7.02 9.59
C CYS A 356 2.58 5.61 9.44
N SER A 357 3.41 5.16 10.39
CA SER A 357 3.96 3.79 10.38
C SER A 357 2.84 2.76 10.52
N SER A 358 1.86 2.99 11.40
CA SER A 358 0.72 2.08 11.58
C SER A 358 -0.08 1.95 10.29
N LEU A 359 -0.41 3.08 9.63
CA LEU A 359 -1.10 3.09 8.35
C LEU A 359 -0.31 2.39 7.25
N TYR A 360 1.01 2.61 7.19
CA TYR A 360 1.91 1.95 6.26
C TYR A 360 1.87 0.43 6.41
N TYR A 361 2.18 -0.09 7.61
CA TYR A 361 2.24 -1.52 7.85
C TYR A 361 0.88 -2.23 7.78
N GLN A 362 -0.22 -1.56 8.12
CA GLN A 362 -1.58 -2.11 7.96
C GLN A 362 -1.98 -2.33 6.49
N ASN A 363 -1.35 -1.62 5.54
CA ASN A 363 -1.67 -1.76 4.13
C ASN A 363 -0.78 -2.78 3.39
N LEU A 364 0.35 -3.17 3.99
CA LEU A 364 1.21 -4.23 3.48
C LEU A 364 0.57 -5.60 3.69
N LEU A 365 0.91 -6.54 2.81
CA LEU A 365 0.57 -7.94 2.96
C LEU A 365 1.73 -8.67 3.66
N GLY A 366 1.40 -9.64 4.51
CA GLY A 366 2.36 -10.60 5.08
C GLY A 366 2.95 -11.54 4.03
N GLU A 367 3.62 -12.61 4.44
CA GLU A 367 4.33 -13.51 3.50
C GLU A 367 3.40 -14.32 2.59
N TYR A 368 3.84 -14.66 1.37
CA TYR A 368 2.99 -15.39 0.40
C TYR A 368 2.47 -16.71 0.97
N SER A 369 3.35 -17.42 1.70
CA SER A 369 3.03 -18.69 2.35
C SER A 369 2.03 -18.56 3.51
N GLU A 370 1.75 -17.36 4.01
CA GLU A 370 0.70 -17.14 5.01
C GLU A 370 -0.69 -17.12 4.37
N TYR A 371 -0.77 -16.81 3.07
CA TYR A 371 -2.02 -16.61 2.37
C TYR A 371 -2.28 -17.61 1.25
N VAL A 372 -1.28 -18.33 0.74
CA VAL A 372 -1.46 -19.20 -0.43
C VAL A 372 -0.80 -20.56 -0.22
N HIS A 373 -1.64 -21.59 -0.14
CA HIS A 373 -1.26 -22.99 -0.24
C HIS A 373 -2.13 -23.63 -1.33
N ILE A 374 -1.54 -23.95 -2.46
CA ILE A 374 -2.28 -24.33 -3.66
C ILE A 374 -1.76 -25.63 -4.29
N LYS A 375 -2.65 -26.32 -5.00
CA LYS A 375 -2.32 -27.40 -5.93
C LYS A 375 -2.51 -26.90 -7.37
N ASP A 376 -1.82 -27.53 -8.31
CA ASP A 376 -2.04 -27.27 -9.73
C ASP A 376 -3.51 -27.53 -10.08
N PHE A 377 -4.19 -26.52 -10.62
CA PHE A 377 -5.60 -26.58 -11.00
C PHE A 377 -5.88 -25.67 -12.19
N ASP A 378 -6.74 -26.10 -13.10
CA ASP A 378 -7.00 -25.39 -14.33
C ASP A 378 -8.40 -25.67 -14.88
N GLN A 379 -9.24 -24.64 -14.87
CA GLN A 379 -10.57 -24.63 -15.51
C GLN A 379 -10.69 -23.41 -16.42
N SER A 380 -9.78 -23.31 -17.38
CA SER A 380 -9.70 -22.18 -18.30
C SER A 380 -10.44 -22.42 -19.63
N SER A 381 -10.97 -21.34 -20.18
CA SER A 381 -11.56 -21.18 -21.51
C SER A 381 -11.10 -19.84 -22.11
N SER A 382 -11.56 -19.49 -23.32
CA SER A 382 -11.19 -18.19 -23.92
C SER A 382 -11.78 -16.98 -23.19
N LEU A 383 -12.91 -17.15 -22.48
CA LEU A 383 -13.66 -16.07 -21.79
C LEU A 383 -13.48 -16.09 -20.28
N GLU A 384 -12.94 -17.17 -19.71
CA GLU A 384 -12.75 -17.35 -18.28
C GLU A 384 -11.46 -18.12 -18.00
N VAL A 385 -10.58 -17.60 -17.15
CA VAL A 385 -9.34 -18.28 -16.74
C VAL A 385 -9.34 -18.49 -15.24
N ILE A 386 -9.42 -19.74 -14.80
CA ILE A 386 -9.22 -20.14 -13.41
C ILE A 386 -8.01 -21.05 -13.42
N CYS A 387 -6.85 -20.53 -13.03
CA CYS A 387 -5.58 -21.23 -13.14
C CYS A 387 -4.74 -21.03 -11.87
N PHE A 388 -4.41 -22.13 -11.23
CA PHE A 388 -3.55 -22.21 -10.07
C PHE A 388 -2.33 -23.05 -10.47
N SER A 389 -1.13 -22.53 -10.25
CA SER A 389 0.09 -23.31 -10.47
C SER A 389 1.05 -23.21 -9.30
N SER A 390 1.52 -24.36 -8.82
CA SER A 390 2.47 -24.43 -7.71
C SER A 390 3.94 -24.42 -8.14
N ASN A 391 4.24 -24.39 -9.44
CA ASN A 391 5.65 -24.49 -9.90
C ASN A 391 5.95 -23.92 -11.29
N LYS A 392 4.98 -23.40 -12.04
CA LYS A 392 5.19 -22.92 -13.41
C LYS A 392 4.87 -21.45 -13.56
N ASN A 393 5.54 -20.83 -14.52
CA ASN A 393 5.17 -19.50 -14.98
C ASN A 393 3.92 -19.59 -15.86
N ILE A 394 3.08 -18.56 -15.78
CA ILE A 394 1.82 -18.47 -16.52
C ILE A 394 1.91 -17.33 -17.53
N TYR A 395 1.58 -17.62 -18.78
CA TYR A 395 1.51 -16.66 -19.88
C TYR A 395 0.04 -16.49 -20.27
N LEU A 396 -0.56 -15.35 -19.91
CA LEU A 396 -1.90 -14.97 -20.33
C LEU A 396 -1.79 -14.12 -21.59
N VAL A 397 -2.27 -14.66 -22.71
CA VAL A 397 -2.09 -14.09 -24.04
C VAL A 397 -3.44 -13.76 -24.66
N GLY A 398 -3.75 -12.47 -24.71
CA GLY A 398 -4.91 -11.94 -25.43
C GLY A 398 -4.63 -11.73 -26.92
N PRO A 399 -5.61 -11.21 -27.68
CA PRO A 399 -5.45 -10.94 -29.10
C PRO A 399 -4.25 -10.04 -29.40
N GLY A 400 -3.42 -10.47 -30.38
CA GLY A 400 -2.21 -9.77 -30.81
C GLY A 400 -0.94 -10.11 -30.03
N GLY A 401 -1.06 -10.72 -28.84
CA GLY A 401 0.09 -11.08 -28.02
C GLY A 401 0.92 -12.23 -28.59
N ASP A 402 2.21 -12.26 -28.25
CA ASP A 402 3.12 -13.32 -28.69
C ASP A 402 2.82 -14.64 -27.96
N GLN A 403 2.45 -15.65 -28.74
CA GLN A 403 2.12 -17.00 -28.28
C GLN A 403 3.37 -17.90 -28.15
N ASN A 404 4.56 -17.42 -28.53
CA ASN A 404 5.80 -18.15 -28.32
C ASN A 404 6.15 -18.13 -26.84
N VAL A 405 5.90 -19.27 -26.20
CA VAL A 405 6.13 -19.49 -24.77
C VAL A 405 7.17 -20.59 -24.57
N PRO A 406 8.14 -20.44 -23.65
CA PRO A 406 9.11 -21.50 -23.37
C PRO A 406 8.43 -22.79 -22.95
N SER A 407 9.01 -23.93 -23.36
CA SER A 407 8.54 -25.25 -22.96
C SER A 407 8.48 -25.39 -21.43
N ASN A 408 7.48 -26.10 -20.92
CA ASN A 408 7.18 -26.31 -19.49
C ASN A 408 6.45 -25.18 -18.78
N ASN A 409 6.14 -24.06 -19.44
CA ASN A 409 5.27 -23.02 -18.88
C ASN A 409 3.81 -23.21 -19.32
N ILE A 410 2.88 -22.55 -18.62
CA ILE A 410 1.45 -22.60 -18.91
C ILE A 410 1.10 -21.45 -19.86
N LEU A 411 0.57 -21.77 -21.04
CA LEU A 411 0.03 -20.79 -21.98
C LEU A 411 -1.51 -20.76 -21.89
N LYS A 412 -2.07 -19.57 -21.74
CA LYS A 412 -3.51 -19.28 -21.72
C LYS A 412 -3.87 -18.27 -22.80
N ASN A 413 -4.34 -18.78 -23.94
CA ASN A 413 -4.91 -17.96 -25.00
C ASN A 413 -6.34 -17.58 -24.64
N VAL A 414 -6.61 -16.28 -24.61
CA VAL A 414 -7.91 -15.73 -24.21
C VAL A 414 -8.42 -14.70 -25.20
N ASP A 415 -9.72 -14.44 -25.15
CA ASP A 415 -10.33 -13.30 -25.81
C ASP A 415 -9.95 -12.00 -25.06
N ALA A 416 -10.13 -10.86 -25.73
CA ALA A 416 -9.80 -9.57 -25.13
C ALA A 416 -10.56 -9.34 -23.81
N ASN A 417 -11.83 -9.75 -23.72
CA ASN A 417 -12.61 -9.68 -22.48
C ASN A 417 -12.58 -11.03 -21.78
N VAL A 418 -12.00 -11.07 -20.58
CA VAL A 418 -11.82 -12.33 -19.84
C VAL A 418 -12.05 -12.09 -18.36
N ASN A 419 -12.80 -12.98 -17.70
CA ASN A 419 -12.87 -13.02 -16.24
C ASN A 419 -11.84 -14.03 -15.72
N GLY A 420 -11.30 -13.85 -14.52
CA GLY A 420 -10.42 -14.91 -14.03
C GLY A 420 -9.82 -14.76 -12.65
N ILE A 421 -9.26 -15.88 -12.20
CA ILE A 421 -8.41 -16.00 -11.02
C ILE A 421 -7.14 -16.70 -11.48
N ILE A 422 -6.02 -16.01 -11.37
CA ILE A 422 -4.70 -16.58 -11.66
C ILE A 422 -3.90 -16.54 -10.36
N VAL A 423 -3.42 -17.70 -9.91
CA VAL A 423 -2.54 -17.81 -8.73
C VAL A 423 -1.33 -18.66 -9.11
N SER A 424 -0.12 -18.16 -8.87
CA SER A 424 1.10 -18.81 -9.35
C SER A 424 2.25 -18.69 -8.35
N GLU A 425 2.96 -19.78 -8.07
CA GLU A 425 4.27 -19.69 -7.41
C GLU A 425 5.37 -19.16 -8.34
N GLY A 426 5.22 -19.33 -9.66
CA GLY A 426 6.09 -18.75 -10.67
C GLY A 426 5.61 -17.40 -11.20
N ASP A 427 6.37 -16.80 -12.10
CA ASP A 427 6.06 -15.49 -12.70
C ASP A 427 4.79 -15.53 -13.58
N VAL A 428 4.16 -14.38 -13.77
CA VAL A 428 3.01 -14.20 -14.66
C VAL A 428 3.34 -13.18 -15.75
N TYR A 429 3.14 -13.56 -17.00
CA TYR A 429 3.37 -12.73 -18.19
C TYR A 429 2.04 -12.39 -18.85
N LEU A 430 1.80 -11.11 -19.09
CA LEU A 430 0.55 -10.58 -19.62
C LEU A 430 0.83 -9.93 -20.98
N ARG A 431 0.25 -10.51 -22.03
CA ARG A 431 0.51 -10.15 -23.44
C ARG A 431 -0.77 -9.94 -24.22
N GLY A 432 -0.69 -9.15 -25.29
CA GLY A 432 -1.80 -8.83 -26.16
C GLY A 432 -2.83 -7.93 -25.50
N THR A 433 -3.97 -7.76 -26.18
CA THR A 433 -5.07 -6.94 -25.67
C THR A 433 -5.79 -7.69 -24.54
N LEU A 434 -5.89 -7.09 -23.35
CA LEU A 434 -6.55 -7.71 -22.21
C LEU A 434 -7.50 -6.72 -21.51
N ASN A 435 -8.71 -7.16 -21.21
CA ASN A 435 -9.68 -6.53 -20.32
C ASN A 435 -10.07 -7.58 -19.29
N PHE A 436 -9.16 -7.80 -18.35
CA PHE A 436 -9.21 -8.84 -17.35
C PHE A 436 -10.01 -8.38 -16.13
N LYS A 437 -11.02 -9.16 -15.73
CA LYS A 437 -11.84 -8.90 -14.55
C LYS A 437 -11.67 -10.02 -13.53
N GLY A 438 -11.10 -9.70 -12.39
CA GLY A 438 -10.78 -10.66 -11.34
C GLY A 438 -9.47 -10.32 -10.66
N THR A 439 -8.65 -11.32 -10.34
CA THR A 439 -7.37 -11.11 -9.66
C THR A 439 -6.25 -11.98 -10.23
N ILE A 440 -5.03 -11.43 -10.17
CA ILE A 440 -3.78 -12.11 -10.54
C ILE A 440 -2.85 -12.01 -9.33
N ILE A 441 -2.45 -13.15 -8.80
CA ILE A 441 -1.62 -13.30 -7.61
C ILE A 441 -0.42 -14.16 -7.96
N THR A 442 0.78 -13.72 -7.63
CA THR A 442 1.99 -14.51 -7.83
C THR A 442 3.01 -14.33 -6.72
N ASN A 443 3.71 -15.43 -6.38
CA ASN A 443 4.89 -15.37 -5.52
C ASN A 443 6.10 -14.72 -6.24
N GLY A 444 6.13 -14.85 -7.57
CA GLY A 444 7.13 -14.25 -8.44
C GLY A 444 6.73 -12.85 -8.92
N ASN A 445 7.17 -12.52 -10.13
CA ASN A 445 6.94 -11.22 -10.76
C ASN A 445 5.73 -11.24 -11.69
N ILE A 446 5.12 -10.07 -11.91
CA ILE A 446 4.17 -9.83 -12.98
C ILE A 446 4.85 -8.99 -14.06
N PHE A 447 4.88 -9.49 -15.29
CA PHE A 447 5.38 -8.78 -16.46
C PHE A 447 4.21 -8.36 -17.34
N ILE A 448 4.01 -7.05 -17.49
CA ILE A 448 3.01 -6.46 -18.40
C ILE A 448 3.75 -6.05 -19.67
N GLU A 449 3.71 -6.91 -20.69
CA GLU A 449 4.55 -6.80 -21.87
C GLU A 449 3.79 -6.23 -23.07
N ASP A 450 4.53 -5.86 -24.12
CA ASP A 450 4.05 -5.38 -25.42
C ASP A 450 3.16 -4.12 -25.41
N SER A 451 2.92 -3.54 -26.58
CA SER A 451 2.21 -2.26 -26.72
C SER A 451 0.69 -2.38 -26.79
N TYR A 452 0.10 -3.56 -26.59
CA TYR A 452 -1.36 -3.72 -26.68
C TYR A 452 -2.05 -3.23 -25.40
N PRO A 453 -3.24 -2.61 -25.51
CA PRO A 453 -3.97 -2.10 -24.34
C PRO A 453 -4.34 -3.18 -23.33
N LYS A 454 -4.13 -2.89 -22.04
CA LYS A 454 -4.44 -3.80 -20.94
C LYS A 454 -5.21 -3.09 -19.83
N SER A 455 -6.32 -3.67 -19.41
CA SER A 455 -7.15 -3.23 -18.31
C SER A 455 -7.36 -4.38 -17.33
N PHE A 456 -7.09 -4.13 -16.05
CA PHE A 456 -7.28 -5.09 -14.95
C PHE A 456 -8.30 -4.51 -13.98
N THR A 457 -9.37 -5.24 -13.68
CA THR A 457 -10.41 -4.75 -12.76
C THR A 457 -10.65 -5.78 -11.68
N ASN A 458 -10.46 -5.41 -10.40
CA ASN A 458 -10.84 -6.29 -9.30
C ASN A 458 -12.36 -6.49 -9.32
N SER A 459 -12.79 -7.75 -9.39
CA SER A 459 -14.21 -8.12 -9.38
C SER A 459 -14.48 -9.02 -8.17
N TRP A 460 -14.54 -8.41 -6.99
CA TRP A 460 -14.69 -9.12 -5.73
C TRP A 460 -15.84 -10.13 -5.73
N PHE A 461 -17.04 -9.76 -6.19
CA PHE A 461 -18.18 -10.68 -6.22
C PHE A 461 -17.90 -11.93 -7.09
N TYR A 462 -17.29 -11.74 -8.26
CA TYR A 462 -16.89 -12.85 -9.12
C TYR A 462 -15.85 -13.76 -8.42
N ILE A 463 -14.84 -13.15 -7.80
CA ILE A 463 -13.77 -13.87 -7.10
C ILE A 463 -14.37 -14.67 -5.94
N PHE A 464 -15.14 -14.00 -5.08
CA PHE A 464 -15.82 -14.57 -3.93
C PHE A 464 -16.69 -15.78 -4.30
N GLU A 465 -17.53 -15.66 -5.32
CA GLU A 465 -18.38 -16.75 -5.81
C GLU A 465 -17.56 -17.95 -6.28
N LYS A 466 -16.42 -17.72 -6.96
CA LYS A 466 -15.57 -18.80 -7.48
C LYS A 466 -14.77 -19.49 -6.39
N ILE A 467 -14.19 -18.74 -5.45
CA ILE A 467 -13.39 -19.33 -4.36
C ILE A 467 -14.26 -19.98 -3.28
N ASN A 468 -15.50 -19.54 -3.08
CA ASN A 468 -16.41 -20.08 -2.05
C ASN A 468 -17.41 -21.09 -2.58
N ARG A 469 -17.37 -21.41 -3.87
CA ARG A 469 -18.21 -22.47 -4.43
C ARG A 469 -17.93 -23.80 -3.72
N GLU A 470 -18.99 -24.53 -3.39
CA GLU A 470 -18.86 -25.93 -2.98
C GLU A 470 -18.27 -26.73 -4.16
N VAL A 471 -17.04 -27.20 -3.96
CA VAL A 471 -16.31 -28.06 -4.89
C VAL A 471 -15.98 -29.37 -4.17
N ALA A 472 -15.89 -30.46 -4.92
CA ALA A 472 -15.35 -31.69 -4.36
C ALA A 472 -13.90 -31.42 -3.94
N GLU A 473 -13.43 -32.03 -2.85
CA GLU A 473 -12.09 -31.82 -2.30
C GLU A 473 -10.97 -32.07 -3.33
N ALA A 474 -11.20 -32.99 -4.27
CA ALA A 474 -10.26 -33.27 -5.37
C ALA A 474 -10.16 -32.15 -6.41
N ASP A 475 -11.19 -31.31 -6.52
CA ASP A 475 -11.30 -30.19 -7.44
C ASP A 475 -11.08 -28.84 -6.74
N ASP A 476 -10.67 -28.88 -5.47
CA ASP A 476 -10.36 -27.68 -4.68
C ASP A 476 -8.89 -27.29 -4.87
N PRO A 477 -8.60 -26.10 -5.41
CA PRO A 477 -7.23 -25.64 -5.58
C PRO A 477 -6.54 -25.33 -4.25
N PHE A 478 -7.28 -25.14 -3.15
CA PHE A 478 -6.73 -24.79 -1.85
C PHE A 478 -6.30 -26.01 -1.04
N VAL A 479 -5.13 -25.92 -0.41
CA VAL A 479 -4.66 -26.93 0.55
C VAL A 479 -5.17 -26.55 1.93
N TYR A 480 -5.86 -27.48 2.58
CA TYR A 480 -6.34 -27.36 3.94
C TYR A 480 -5.22 -27.70 4.93
N SER A 481 -5.05 -26.91 5.99
CA SER A 481 -4.21 -27.33 7.11
C SER A 481 -4.92 -28.45 7.88
N ASP A 482 -4.19 -29.55 8.17
CA ASP A 482 -4.68 -30.61 9.05
C ASP A 482 -4.84 -30.13 10.52
N GLU A 483 -4.33 -28.94 10.84
CA GLU A 483 -4.47 -28.30 12.15
C GLU A 483 -5.87 -27.67 12.29
N TYR A 484 -6.73 -28.35 13.03
CA TYR A 484 -7.95 -27.76 13.55
C TYR A 484 -7.60 -26.74 14.63
N ILE A 485 -7.88 -25.46 14.38
CA ILE A 485 -7.79 -24.45 15.43
C ILE A 485 -9.09 -24.50 16.26
N ASN A 486 -8.94 -24.87 17.53
CA ASN A 486 -10.02 -24.72 18.51
C ASN A 486 -10.20 -23.23 18.82
N ARG A 487 -11.14 -22.56 18.17
CA ARG A 487 -11.59 -21.23 18.61
C ARG A 487 -12.67 -21.38 19.67
N THR A 488 -12.35 -20.98 20.90
CA THR A 488 -13.33 -20.76 21.95
C THR A 488 -14.02 -19.43 21.69
N ILE A 489 -15.28 -19.45 21.29
CA ILE A 489 -16.11 -18.25 21.31
C ILE A 489 -16.75 -18.22 22.70
N GLU A 490 -16.34 -17.26 23.54
CA GLU A 490 -17.19 -16.87 24.66
C GLU A 490 -18.42 -16.19 24.04
N SER A 491 -19.56 -16.86 24.04
CA SER A 491 -20.81 -16.20 23.70
C SER A 491 -21.19 -15.27 24.85
N SER A 492 -20.65 -14.06 24.89
CA SER A 492 -21.44 -12.95 25.41
C SER A 492 -22.58 -12.78 24.43
N LEU A 493 -23.75 -13.30 24.77
CA LEU A 493 -25.01 -13.07 24.04
C LEU A 493 -25.33 -11.56 24.07
N GLU A 494 -24.65 -10.78 23.25
CA GLU A 494 -25.19 -9.52 22.75
C GLU A 494 -25.90 -9.83 21.43
N VAL A 495 -27.17 -10.22 21.58
CA VAL A 495 -28.11 -10.28 20.48
C VAL A 495 -28.31 -8.85 19.98
N THR A 496 -27.72 -8.53 18.84
CA THR A 496 -28.24 -7.50 17.93
C THR A 496 -28.69 -8.20 16.65
N GLU A 497 -29.87 -7.80 16.16
CA GLU A 497 -30.81 -8.62 15.38
C GLU A 497 -30.27 -9.21 14.06
N PRO A 498 -30.71 -10.43 13.67
CA PRO A 498 -30.32 -11.03 12.40
C PRO A 498 -31.35 -10.78 11.28
N THR A 499 -30.94 -10.10 10.21
CA THR A 499 -31.47 -10.42 8.88
C THR A 499 -30.88 -11.74 8.42
N ASN A 500 -31.73 -12.75 8.33
CA ASN A 500 -31.65 -13.95 7.49
C ASN A 500 -30.25 -14.50 7.18
N ILE A 501 -29.87 -15.60 7.84
CA ILE A 501 -29.42 -16.84 7.17
C ILE A 501 -29.44 -17.99 8.19
N VAL A 502 -29.90 -19.13 7.68
CA VAL A 502 -30.18 -20.39 8.36
C VAL A 502 -28.89 -21.08 8.81
N ALA A 503 -28.78 -21.45 10.11
CA ALA A 503 -28.17 -22.70 10.58
C ALA A 503 -28.26 -22.86 12.12
N TYR A 504 -29.40 -23.32 12.66
CA TYR A 504 -29.51 -23.71 14.09
C TYR A 504 -30.22 -25.05 14.30
N LYS A 505 -30.08 -25.99 13.35
CA LYS A 505 -30.77 -27.29 13.36
C LYS A 505 -30.41 -28.26 14.51
N GLN A 506 -29.60 -27.84 15.49
CA GLN A 506 -29.21 -28.71 16.61
C GLN A 506 -29.82 -28.31 17.97
N TYR A 507 -30.51 -27.17 18.09
CA TYR A 507 -31.07 -26.70 19.37
C TYR A 507 -32.60 -26.49 19.38
N ILE A 508 -33.29 -26.83 18.30
CA ILE A 508 -34.75 -26.76 18.20
C ILE A 508 -35.25 -28.16 17.81
N SER A 509 -35.90 -28.87 18.74
CA SER A 509 -36.79 -29.98 18.35
C SER A 509 -38.11 -29.37 17.89
N ILE A 510 -38.52 -29.71 16.67
CA ILE A 510 -39.87 -29.43 16.18
C ILE A 510 -40.65 -30.71 16.46
N ASP A 511 -41.24 -30.79 17.65
CA ASP A 511 -42.12 -31.89 17.99
C ASP A 511 -43.57 -31.51 17.66
N ASN A 512 -44.16 -32.31 16.78
CA ASN A 512 -45.59 -32.44 16.46
C ASN A 512 -46.22 -31.34 15.59
N TRP A 513 -46.26 -31.63 14.29
CA TRP A 513 -47.37 -31.19 13.45
C TRP A 513 -48.57 -32.10 13.71
N GLU A 514 -49.62 -31.59 14.34
CA GLU A 514 -50.97 -32.14 14.17
C GLU A 514 -51.83 -31.15 13.40
N LYS A 515 -52.49 -31.67 12.37
CA LYS A 515 -53.48 -30.94 11.57
C LYS A 515 -54.83 -31.11 12.25
N LEU A 516 -55.40 -30.03 12.79
CA LEU A 516 -56.81 -29.96 13.17
C LEU A 516 -57.62 -29.32 12.04
#